data_AF-C7X534-F1
#
_entry.id   AF-C7X534-F1
#
_cell.length_a   1.000
_cell.length_b   1.000
_cell.length_c   1.000
_cell.angle_alpha   90.00
_cell.angle_beta   90.00
_cell.angle_gamma   90.00
#
_symmetry.space_group_name_H-M   'P 1'
#
loop_
_entity.id
_entity.type
_entity.pdbx_description
1 polymer ?
#
loop_
_entity_poly.entity_id
_entity_poly.type
_entity_poly.pdbx_seq_one_letter_code
_entity_poly.pdbx_strand_id
1 'polypeptide(L)'
;MELYTRILLPKARFSFSYEDRVVMMGSCFAENIGRKLEENKFSVDINPFGTLYNPASVAEGLRMLLRPERFTPGDLFQHEGIYHSFTHHSRFSAPSEEECLGHINSRLSESSDFLRKATRLVITLGTAFVYRLKSDGRIVSNCHKLPEKMFDRQRLSTQEIVEDWKPLLLALWEQNPALKILFTVSPIRHWKDGAHENQLSKATLLLATDALQKDYPDRIAYFPAYEILMDELRDYRFYADDMLHPSPLAIDYIWQRFIENFLSTDTSAILKEWGDIQKAINHKPFQPDSEAYKRFILQTLLKMERISEKIPSFDIRKEIEIVKSKLK
;
A
#
# COMPACT_ATOMS: atom_id res chain seq x y z
N MET A 1 28.34 0.33 -24.26
CA MET A 1 28.36 0.20 -22.79
C MET A 1 26.96 0.48 -22.30
N GLU A 2 26.29 -0.51 -21.70
CA GLU A 2 25.01 -0.25 -21.03
C GLU A 2 25.31 0.57 -19.77
N LEU A 3 24.79 1.80 -19.70
CA LEU A 3 24.98 2.73 -18.56
C LEU A 3 23.95 2.51 -17.45
N TYR A 4 23.20 1.42 -17.53
CA TYR A 4 22.07 1.10 -16.67
C TYR A 4 22.12 -0.37 -16.31
N THR A 5 21.98 -0.69 -15.02
CA THR A 5 21.93 -2.08 -14.53
C THR A 5 20.54 -2.36 -14.03
N ARG A 6 19.81 -3.23 -14.73
CA ARG A 6 18.49 -3.69 -14.31
C ARG A 6 18.64 -4.65 -13.14
N ILE A 7 18.01 -4.35 -12.01
CA ILE A 7 17.83 -5.24 -10.87
C ILE A 7 17.02 -6.45 -11.32
N LEU A 8 17.56 -7.63 -11.04
CA LEU A 8 16.84 -8.88 -11.23
C LEU A 8 15.78 -9.01 -10.13
N LEU A 9 14.52 -9.09 -10.53
CA LEU A 9 13.42 -9.25 -9.59
C LEU A 9 13.32 -10.73 -9.19
N PRO A 10 13.30 -11.06 -7.88
CA PRO A 10 13.04 -12.41 -7.44
C PRO A 10 11.67 -12.88 -7.95
N LYS A 11 11.62 -14.03 -8.63
CA LYS A 11 10.34 -14.65 -8.99
C LYS A 11 9.63 -15.13 -7.73
N ALA A 12 8.49 -14.54 -7.44
CA ALA A 12 7.64 -15.00 -6.35
C ALA A 12 6.96 -16.33 -6.73
N ARG A 13 6.68 -17.16 -5.71
CA ARG A 13 5.92 -18.41 -5.87
C ARG A 13 4.40 -18.19 -5.98
N PHE A 14 3.97 -16.93 -6.08
CA PHE A 14 2.59 -16.53 -6.26
C PHE A 14 2.52 -15.27 -7.14
N SER A 15 1.39 -15.08 -7.80
CA SER A 15 1.07 -13.91 -8.60
C SER A 15 -0.12 -13.14 -8.02
N PHE A 16 -0.43 -11.99 -8.60
CA PHE A 16 -1.63 -11.20 -8.33
C PHE A 16 -2.54 -11.27 -9.55
N SER A 17 -3.85 -11.24 -9.29
CA SER A 17 -4.93 -11.35 -10.25
C SER A 17 -6.13 -10.51 -9.81
N TYR A 18 -7.13 -10.37 -10.68
CA TYR A 18 -8.37 -9.68 -10.37
C TYR A 18 -9.31 -10.43 -9.41
N GLU A 19 -9.02 -11.69 -9.13
CA GLU A 19 -9.71 -12.50 -8.12
C GLU A 19 -9.15 -12.25 -6.71
N ASP A 20 -7.92 -11.73 -6.63
CA ASP A 20 -7.27 -11.47 -5.36
C ASP A 20 -7.87 -10.26 -4.65
N ARG A 21 -7.99 -10.40 -3.32
CA ARG A 21 -8.27 -9.30 -2.40
C ARG A 21 -6.97 -8.91 -1.72
N VAL A 22 -6.58 -7.66 -1.89
CA VAL A 22 -5.26 -7.16 -1.48
C VAL A 22 -5.40 -6.21 -0.30
N VAL A 23 -4.86 -6.55 0.85
CA VAL A 23 -4.68 -5.57 1.94
C VAL A 23 -3.30 -4.94 1.79
N MET A 24 -3.21 -3.61 1.90
CA MET A 24 -1.95 -2.89 1.87
C MET A 24 -1.73 -2.14 3.18
N MET A 25 -0.57 -2.34 3.80
CA MET A 25 -0.18 -1.63 5.02
C MET A 25 1.25 -1.13 4.91
N GLY A 26 1.48 0.12 5.28
CA GLY A 26 2.84 0.66 5.31
C GLY A 26 2.96 2.16 5.15
N SER A 27 4.13 2.58 4.69
CA SER A 27 4.46 3.99 4.39
C SER A 27 3.53 4.59 3.32
N CYS A 28 3.63 5.90 3.08
CA CYS A 28 2.91 6.56 1.97
C CYS A 28 3.23 5.98 0.59
N PHE A 29 4.38 5.32 0.39
CA PHE A 29 4.64 4.56 -0.85
C PHE A 29 3.64 3.41 -1.06
N ALA A 30 3.14 2.79 0.02
CA ALA A 30 2.07 1.79 -0.06
C ALA A 30 0.79 2.40 -0.66
N GLU A 31 0.47 3.65 -0.33
CA GLU A 31 -0.71 4.33 -0.87
C GLU A 31 -0.54 4.64 -2.36
N ASN A 32 0.66 4.98 -2.81
CA ASN A 32 0.92 5.22 -4.24
C ASN A 32 0.67 3.95 -5.06
N ILE A 33 1.23 2.81 -4.64
CA ILE A 33 1.02 1.53 -5.33
C ILE A 33 -0.41 1.02 -5.14
N GLY A 34 -1.02 1.24 -3.98
CA GLY A 34 -2.42 0.90 -3.73
C GLY A 34 -3.38 1.67 -4.62
N ARG A 35 -3.16 2.98 -4.81
CA ARG A 35 -3.94 3.78 -5.75
C ARG A 35 -3.77 3.29 -7.19
N LYS A 36 -2.57 2.88 -7.59
CA LYS A 36 -2.37 2.21 -8.90
C LYS A 36 -3.20 0.94 -9.02
N LEU A 37 -3.29 0.12 -7.97
CA LEU A 37 -4.17 -1.06 -7.94
C LEU A 37 -5.66 -0.66 -8.06
N GLU A 38 -6.13 0.33 -7.31
CA GLU A 38 -7.52 0.83 -7.38
C GLU A 38 -7.87 1.40 -8.76
N GLU A 39 -7.01 2.26 -9.31
CA GLU A 39 -7.15 2.86 -10.64
C GLU A 39 -7.24 1.79 -11.75
N ASN A 40 -6.59 0.64 -11.52
CA ASN A 40 -6.61 -0.51 -12.40
C ASN A 40 -7.59 -1.61 -11.97
N LYS A 41 -8.53 -1.28 -11.07
CA LYS A 41 -9.70 -2.09 -10.68
C LYS A 41 -9.42 -3.38 -9.92
N PHE A 42 -8.26 -3.47 -9.27
CA PHE A 42 -8.02 -4.52 -8.29
C PHE A 42 -8.84 -4.29 -7.02
N SER A 43 -9.26 -5.38 -6.36
CA SER A 43 -9.92 -5.30 -5.05
C SER A 43 -8.86 -5.07 -3.99
N VAL A 44 -8.75 -3.84 -3.49
CA VAL A 44 -7.69 -3.45 -2.55
C VAL A 44 -8.25 -2.66 -1.37
N ASP A 45 -7.64 -2.88 -0.21
CA ASP A 45 -7.91 -2.19 1.04
C ASP A 45 -6.63 -1.49 1.53
N ILE A 46 -6.60 -0.16 1.46
CA ILE A 46 -5.36 0.62 1.64
C ILE A 46 -5.28 1.21 3.04
N ASN A 47 -4.21 0.84 3.76
CA ASN A 47 -3.79 1.39 5.04
C ASN A 47 -4.94 1.55 6.04
N PRO A 48 -5.51 0.47 6.60
CA PRO A 48 -6.64 0.55 7.54
C PRO A 48 -6.48 1.55 8.70
N PHE A 49 -5.25 1.77 9.17
CA PHE A 49 -4.90 2.72 10.23
C PHE A 49 -4.23 4.01 9.70
N GLY A 50 -4.17 4.16 8.38
CA GLY A 50 -3.37 5.17 7.70
C GLY A 50 -1.91 4.75 7.57
N THR A 51 -1.02 5.70 7.24
CA THR A 51 0.38 5.36 6.99
C THR A 51 1.08 4.89 8.27
N LEU A 52 1.63 3.68 8.23
CA LEU A 52 2.38 3.05 9.31
C LEU A 52 3.78 2.73 8.81
N TYR A 53 4.80 3.39 9.35
CA TYR A 53 6.14 3.31 8.76
C TYR A 53 6.99 2.17 9.32
N ASN A 54 6.75 1.75 10.56
CA ASN A 54 7.64 0.82 11.25
C ASN A 54 7.01 -0.57 11.43
N PRO A 55 7.82 -1.64 11.54
CA PRO A 55 7.33 -3.00 11.65
C PRO A 55 6.41 -3.25 12.85
N ALA A 56 6.68 -2.63 14.01
CA ALA A 56 5.92 -2.86 15.22
C ALA A 56 4.51 -2.26 15.12
N SER A 57 4.37 -1.04 14.61
CA SER A 57 3.06 -0.40 14.38
C SER A 57 2.24 -1.15 13.35
N VAL A 58 2.87 -1.62 12.26
CA VAL A 58 2.19 -2.46 11.26
C VAL A 58 1.72 -3.78 11.87
N ALA A 59 2.58 -4.45 12.63
CA ALA A 59 2.24 -5.69 13.33
C ALA A 59 1.06 -5.49 14.29
N GLU A 60 1.06 -4.40 15.03
CA GLU A 60 -0.03 -4.08 15.95
C GLU A 60 -1.35 -3.81 15.23
N GLY A 61 -1.33 -3.06 14.14
CA GLY A 61 -2.51 -2.88 13.29
C GLY A 61 -3.06 -4.21 12.76
N LEU A 62 -2.19 -5.15 12.36
CA LEU A 62 -2.61 -6.49 11.93
C LEU A 62 -3.23 -7.30 13.08
N ARG A 63 -2.69 -7.22 14.30
CA ARG A 63 -3.29 -7.87 15.48
C ARG A 63 -4.69 -7.34 15.77
N MET A 64 -4.87 -6.02 15.67
CA MET A 64 -6.17 -5.38 15.81
C MET A 64 -7.15 -5.82 14.71
N LEU A 65 -6.70 -6.06 13.49
CA LEU A 65 -7.56 -6.59 12.43
C LEU A 65 -7.93 -8.07 12.65
N LEU A 66 -7.03 -8.87 13.23
CA LEU A 66 -7.30 -10.26 13.61
C LEU A 66 -8.29 -10.38 14.76
N ARG A 67 -8.30 -9.39 15.66
CA ARG A 67 -9.17 -9.30 16.84
C ARG A 67 -9.71 -7.87 16.97
N PRO A 68 -10.77 -7.53 16.19
CA PRO A 68 -11.27 -6.16 16.08
C PRO A 68 -12.06 -5.74 17.33
N GLU A 69 -11.34 -5.41 18.40
CA GLU A 69 -11.89 -4.78 19.59
C GLU A 69 -12.19 -3.29 19.29
N ARG A 70 -13.36 -2.82 19.71
CA ARG A 70 -13.77 -1.43 19.45
C ARG A 70 -12.93 -0.46 20.27
N PHE A 71 -12.48 0.60 19.61
CA PHE A 71 -11.90 1.77 20.25
C PHE A 71 -12.97 2.52 21.04
N THR A 72 -12.57 3.02 22.19
CA THR A 72 -13.38 3.75 23.17
C THR A 72 -12.82 5.16 23.40
N PRO A 73 -13.56 6.07 24.07
CA PRO A 73 -13.03 7.37 24.46
C PRO A 73 -11.66 7.32 25.17
N GLY A 74 -11.40 6.28 25.97
CA GLY A 74 -10.12 6.10 26.67
C GLY A 74 -8.92 5.81 25.75
N ASP A 75 -9.17 5.45 24.49
CA ASP A 75 -8.15 5.21 23.48
C ASP A 75 -7.77 6.47 22.68
N LEU A 76 -8.48 7.57 22.93
CA LEU A 76 -8.25 8.86 22.30
C LEU A 76 -7.57 9.84 23.26
N PHE A 77 -6.94 10.85 22.67
CA PHE A 77 -6.45 12.02 23.39
C PHE A 77 -6.70 13.27 22.54
N GLN A 78 -6.79 14.43 23.20
CA GLN A 78 -6.98 15.70 22.52
C GLN A 78 -5.67 16.49 22.45
N HIS A 79 -5.38 17.06 21.28
CA HIS A 79 -4.27 17.99 21.07
C HIS A 79 -4.71 19.07 20.07
N GLU A 80 -4.42 20.35 20.37
CA GLU A 80 -4.82 21.49 19.52
C GLU A 80 -6.30 21.51 19.12
N GLY A 81 -7.19 21.04 20.00
CA GLY A 81 -8.63 21.00 19.76
C GLY A 81 -9.12 19.84 18.88
N ILE A 82 -8.25 18.91 18.51
CA ILE A 82 -8.55 17.74 17.66
C ILE A 82 -8.35 16.45 18.48
N TYR A 83 -9.22 15.46 18.28
CA TYR A 83 -9.10 14.13 18.85
C TYR A 83 -8.23 13.23 17.97
N HIS A 84 -7.31 12.52 18.61
CA HIS A 84 -6.32 11.66 17.98
C HIS A 84 -6.26 10.28 18.65
N SER A 85 -5.78 9.29 17.90
CA SER A 85 -5.38 7.99 18.42
C SER A 85 -3.90 7.76 18.11
N PHE A 86 -3.12 7.32 19.10
CA PHE A 86 -1.71 6.98 18.91
C PHE A 86 -1.48 5.85 17.90
N THR A 87 -2.50 5.03 17.65
CA THR A 87 -2.47 3.90 16.72
C THR A 87 -2.70 4.33 15.27
N HIS A 88 -3.32 5.50 15.05
CA HIS A 88 -3.80 5.93 13.74
C HIS A 88 -3.01 7.12 13.19
N HIS A 89 -2.91 7.19 11.86
CA HIS A 89 -2.47 8.39 11.16
C HIS A 89 -3.43 9.56 11.40
N SER A 90 -2.91 10.79 11.27
CA SER A 90 -3.68 12.02 11.50
C SER A 90 -4.94 12.16 10.64
N ARG A 91 -5.06 11.40 9.54
CA ARG A 91 -6.27 11.37 8.68
C ARG A 91 -7.52 10.81 9.38
N PHE A 92 -7.35 10.13 10.51
CA PHE A 92 -8.45 9.64 11.36
C PHE A 92 -8.83 10.61 12.48
N SER A 93 -8.08 11.69 12.63
CA SER A 93 -8.33 12.68 13.66
C SER A 93 -9.56 13.49 13.29
N ALA A 94 -10.37 13.86 14.29
CA ALA A 94 -11.56 14.66 14.07
C ALA A 94 -11.77 15.69 15.20
N PRO A 95 -12.51 16.79 14.95
CA PRO A 95 -12.81 17.79 15.98
C PRO A 95 -13.67 17.27 17.12
N SER A 96 -14.46 16.20 16.89
CA SER A 96 -15.29 15.57 17.91
C SER A 96 -14.85 14.14 18.22
N GLU A 97 -14.99 13.73 19.49
CA GLU A 97 -14.69 12.38 19.95
C GLU A 97 -15.53 11.33 19.24
N GLU A 98 -16.83 11.60 19.09
CA GLU A 98 -17.79 10.72 18.44
C GLU A 98 -17.45 10.49 16.96
N GLU A 99 -17.12 11.55 16.22
CA GLU A 99 -16.72 11.43 14.81
C GLU A 99 -15.40 10.65 14.66
N CYS A 100 -14.42 10.93 15.52
CA CYS A 100 -13.13 10.23 15.50
C CYS A 100 -13.31 8.72 15.75
N LEU A 101 -14.07 8.36 16.80
CA LEU A 101 -14.38 6.97 17.12
C LEU A 101 -15.24 6.31 16.04
N GLY A 102 -16.20 7.04 15.47
CA GLY A 102 -17.04 6.55 14.37
C GLY A 102 -16.21 6.17 13.16
N HIS A 103 -15.30 7.04 12.73
CA HIS A 103 -14.38 6.77 11.62
C HIS A 103 -13.44 5.59 11.91
N ILE A 104 -12.79 5.57 13.08
CA ILE A 104 -11.86 4.52 13.49
C ILE A 104 -12.56 3.15 13.53
N ASN A 105 -13.68 3.06 14.25
CA ASN A 105 -14.36 1.78 14.46
C ASN A 105 -15.03 1.23 13.19
N SER A 106 -15.58 2.11 12.34
CA SER A 106 -16.14 1.69 11.05
C SER A 106 -15.03 1.13 10.17
N ARG A 107 -13.90 1.83 10.10
CA ARG A 107 -12.75 1.40 9.31
C ARG A 107 -12.15 0.08 9.82
N LEU A 108 -12.02 -0.07 11.14
CA LEU A 108 -11.54 -1.31 11.77
C LEU A 108 -12.42 -2.50 11.39
N SER A 109 -13.74 -2.36 11.50
CA SER A 109 -14.70 -3.42 11.17
C SER A 109 -14.60 -3.82 9.70
N GLU A 110 -14.67 -2.84 8.79
CA GLU A 110 -14.60 -3.08 7.33
C GLU A 110 -13.28 -3.76 6.93
N SER A 111 -12.17 -3.28 7.48
CA SER A 111 -10.84 -3.79 7.13
C SER A 111 -10.59 -5.17 7.73
N SER A 112 -11.12 -5.47 8.92
CA SER A 112 -11.04 -6.82 9.52
C SER A 112 -11.79 -7.84 8.67
N ASP A 113 -13.00 -7.48 8.21
CA ASP A 113 -13.79 -8.33 7.30
C ASP A 113 -13.12 -8.50 5.93
N PHE A 114 -12.44 -7.45 5.45
CA PHE A 114 -11.65 -7.52 4.22
C PHE A 114 -10.43 -8.44 4.37
N LEU A 115 -9.64 -8.28 5.44
CA LEU A 115 -8.45 -9.08 5.71
C LEU A 115 -8.78 -10.58 5.84
N ARG A 116 -9.92 -10.92 6.46
CA ARG A 116 -10.38 -12.31 6.59
C ARG A 116 -10.58 -13.00 5.23
N LYS A 117 -10.90 -12.22 4.19
CA LYS A 117 -11.13 -12.70 2.82
C LYS A 117 -9.93 -12.41 1.90
N ALA A 118 -8.92 -11.71 2.38
CA ALA A 118 -7.76 -11.30 1.58
C ALA A 118 -6.96 -12.52 1.14
N THR A 119 -6.44 -12.52 -0.08
CA THR A 119 -5.51 -13.56 -0.55
C THR A 119 -4.09 -13.01 -0.63
N ARG A 120 -3.94 -11.67 -0.60
CA ARG A 120 -2.67 -10.96 -0.64
C ARG A 120 -2.61 -9.92 0.48
N LEU A 121 -1.48 -9.86 1.16
CA LEU A 121 -1.12 -8.79 2.09
C LEU A 121 0.20 -8.17 1.64
N VAL A 122 0.21 -6.87 1.35
CA VAL A 122 1.40 -6.14 0.96
C VAL A 122 1.84 -5.23 2.10
N ILE A 123 3.08 -5.43 2.56
CA ILE A 123 3.68 -4.69 3.66
C ILE A 123 4.83 -3.82 3.16
N THR A 124 4.69 -2.50 3.27
CA THR A 124 5.70 -1.52 2.84
C THR A 124 6.35 -0.83 4.03
N LEU A 125 7.51 -1.33 4.47
CA LEU A 125 8.21 -0.82 5.66
C LEU A 125 9.03 0.43 5.32
N GLY A 126 8.81 1.50 6.07
CA GLY A 126 9.49 2.79 5.91
C GLY A 126 10.76 2.92 6.74
N THR A 127 10.69 2.57 8.02
CA THR A 127 11.81 2.76 8.98
C THR A 127 11.79 1.72 10.08
N ALA A 128 12.96 1.30 10.57
CA ALA A 128 13.09 0.47 11.77
C ALA A 128 12.99 1.29 13.07
N PHE A 129 12.89 2.62 12.99
CA PHE A 129 12.71 3.47 14.17
C PHE A 129 11.27 3.46 14.66
N VAL A 130 11.10 3.31 15.97
CA VAL A 130 9.84 3.40 16.69
C VAL A 130 9.88 4.56 17.67
N TYR A 131 8.69 5.06 18.02
CA TYR A 131 8.49 6.00 19.11
C TYR A 131 7.71 5.29 20.21
N ARG A 132 8.24 5.31 21.42
CA ARG A 132 7.63 4.72 22.60
C ARG A 132 7.11 5.83 23.50
N LEU A 133 5.84 5.82 23.85
CA LEU A 133 5.28 6.79 24.78
C LEU A 133 5.83 6.54 26.18
N LYS A 134 6.41 7.56 26.82
CA LYS A 134 7.07 7.40 28.14
C LYS A 134 6.11 7.06 29.28
N SER A 135 4.84 7.46 29.18
CA SER A 135 3.88 7.30 30.26
C SER A 135 3.49 5.84 30.50
N ASP A 136 3.45 5.02 29.45
CA ASP A 136 2.98 3.63 29.51
C ASP A 136 3.87 2.64 28.75
N GLY A 137 4.92 3.12 28.09
CA GLY A 137 5.88 2.28 27.37
C GLY A 137 5.33 1.70 26.06
N ARG A 138 4.15 2.09 25.57
CA ARG A 138 3.62 1.55 24.31
C ARG A 138 4.31 2.16 23.10
N ILE A 139 4.49 1.39 22.03
CA ILE A 139 4.92 1.93 20.73
C ILE A 139 3.73 2.62 20.08
N VAL A 140 3.93 3.83 19.59
CA VAL A 140 2.91 4.61 18.90
C VAL A 140 3.16 4.64 17.39
N SER A 141 2.08 4.63 16.62
CA SER A 141 2.12 4.75 15.16
C SER A 141 2.36 6.19 14.70
N ASN A 142 1.81 7.16 15.45
CA ASN A 142 1.94 8.58 15.15
C ASN A 142 2.04 9.40 16.44
N CYS A 143 2.98 10.34 16.48
CA CYS A 143 3.18 11.23 17.63
C CYS A 143 2.25 12.46 17.61
N HIS A 144 1.51 12.70 16.51
CA HIS A 144 0.54 13.80 16.34
C HIS A 144 1.10 15.17 16.74
N LYS A 145 2.36 15.44 16.36
CA LYS A 145 3.11 16.67 16.66
C LYS A 145 3.25 17.01 18.17
N LEU A 146 2.96 16.06 19.06
CA LEU A 146 3.21 16.21 20.48
C LEU A 146 4.71 16.43 20.77
N PRO A 147 5.05 17.10 21.89
CA PRO A 147 6.44 17.38 22.25
C PRO A 147 7.32 16.12 22.27
N GLU A 148 8.48 16.17 21.62
CA GLU A 148 9.40 15.03 21.50
C GLU A 148 9.78 14.41 22.85
N LYS A 149 9.85 15.23 23.92
CA LYS A 149 10.14 14.77 25.28
C LYS A 149 9.20 13.69 25.81
N MET A 150 7.99 13.57 25.25
CA MET A 150 7.00 12.54 25.61
C MET A 150 7.34 11.15 25.10
N PHE A 151 8.28 11.05 24.15
CA PHE A 151 8.59 9.81 23.49
C PHE A 151 10.06 9.43 23.65
N ASP A 152 10.32 8.14 23.75
CA ASP A 152 11.64 7.56 23.54
C ASP A 152 11.71 7.01 22.13
N ARG A 153 12.70 7.47 21.37
CA ARG A 153 12.92 7.03 20.00
C ARG A 153 14.04 5.99 19.99
N GLN A 154 13.78 4.83 19.40
CA GLN A 154 14.77 3.77 19.29
C GLN A 154 14.67 3.06 17.94
N ARG A 155 15.78 2.52 17.45
CA ARG A 155 15.80 1.64 16.28
C ARG A 155 15.62 0.20 16.75
N LEU A 156 14.60 -0.49 16.23
CA LEU A 156 14.45 -1.92 16.43
C LEU A 156 15.64 -2.66 15.82
N SER A 157 16.05 -3.74 16.45
CA SER A 157 16.96 -4.72 15.88
C SER A 157 16.24 -5.65 14.90
N THR A 158 17.01 -6.30 14.04
CA THR A 158 16.50 -7.35 13.15
C THR A 158 15.82 -8.47 13.95
N GLN A 159 16.41 -8.88 15.08
CA GLN A 159 15.87 -9.95 15.92
C GLN A 159 14.51 -9.57 16.52
N GLU A 160 14.38 -8.37 17.10
CA GLU A 160 13.10 -7.89 17.65
C GLU A 160 11.98 -7.92 16.59
N ILE A 161 12.27 -7.50 15.36
CA ILE A 161 11.28 -7.52 14.27
C ILE A 161 10.88 -8.96 13.94
N VAL A 162 11.84 -9.86 13.79
CA VAL A 162 11.57 -11.25 13.41
C VAL A 162 10.79 -12.00 14.49
N GLU A 163 11.17 -11.81 15.76
CA GLU A 163 10.50 -12.43 16.92
C GLU A 163 9.06 -11.92 17.09
N ASP A 164 8.81 -10.63 16.85
CA ASP A 164 7.48 -10.04 16.91
C ASP A 164 6.56 -10.51 15.77
N TRP A 165 7.12 -10.64 14.55
CA TRP A 165 6.36 -10.98 13.36
C TRP A 165 6.06 -12.48 13.23
N LYS A 166 6.94 -13.38 13.67
CA LYS A 166 6.73 -14.83 13.52
C LYS A 166 5.40 -15.32 14.10
N PRO A 167 5.05 -15.04 15.37
CA PRO A 167 3.76 -15.46 15.94
C PRO A 167 2.57 -14.81 15.22
N LEU A 168 2.71 -13.54 14.81
CA LEU A 168 1.66 -12.83 14.06
C LEU A 168 1.39 -13.50 12.71
N LEU A 169 2.44 -13.87 11.97
CA LEU A 169 2.32 -14.57 10.69
C LEU A 169 1.60 -15.91 10.85
N LEU A 170 1.94 -16.68 11.90
CA LEU A 170 1.26 -17.94 12.20
C LEU A 170 -0.23 -17.71 12.50
N ALA A 171 -0.58 -16.70 13.31
CA ALA A 171 -1.97 -16.35 13.61
C ALA A 171 -2.75 -15.88 12.37
N LEU A 172 -2.12 -15.10 11.47
CA LEU A 172 -2.70 -14.72 10.19
C LEU A 172 -3.04 -15.94 9.34
N TRP A 173 -2.12 -16.90 9.26
CA TRP A 173 -2.32 -18.11 8.47
C TRP A 173 -3.24 -19.14 9.12
N GLU A 174 -3.38 -19.13 10.44
CA GLU A 174 -4.37 -19.93 11.14
C GLU A 174 -5.79 -19.50 10.75
N GLN A 175 -6.06 -18.19 10.71
CA GLN A 175 -7.35 -17.67 10.25
C GLN A 175 -7.52 -17.74 8.73
N ASN A 176 -6.43 -17.57 7.98
CA ASN A 176 -6.45 -17.52 6.52
C ASN A 176 -5.25 -18.26 5.90
N PRO A 177 -5.38 -19.58 5.70
CA PRO A 177 -4.28 -20.42 5.20
C PRO A 177 -3.80 -20.08 3.78
N ALA A 178 -4.63 -19.42 2.98
CA ALA A 178 -4.32 -19.06 1.59
C ALA A 178 -3.54 -17.74 1.47
N LEU A 179 -3.45 -16.95 2.55
CA LEU A 179 -2.84 -15.62 2.53
C LEU A 179 -1.37 -15.67 2.11
N LYS A 180 -1.03 -14.97 1.03
CA LYS A 180 0.36 -14.72 0.61
C LYS A 180 0.75 -13.29 0.98
N ILE A 181 2.00 -13.12 1.41
CA ILE A 181 2.49 -11.86 1.94
C ILE A 181 3.65 -11.37 1.08
N LEU A 182 3.56 -10.12 0.64
CA LEU A 182 4.61 -9.45 -0.10
C LEU A 182 5.18 -8.33 0.77
N PHE A 183 6.43 -8.47 1.18
CA PHE A 183 7.15 -7.37 1.82
C PHE A 183 7.84 -6.50 0.77
N THR A 184 7.98 -5.22 1.08
CA THR A 184 8.82 -4.30 0.36
C THR A 184 9.37 -3.25 1.32
N VAL A 185 10.57 -2.75 1.06
CA VAL A 185 11.12 -1.61 1.78
C VAL A 185 10.80 -0.35 0.98
N SER A 186 10.26 0.66 1.65
CA SER A 186 9.87 1.92 1.04
C SER A 186 11.10 2.61 0.41
N PRO A 187 11.01 3.10 -0.84
CA PRO A 187 12.06 3.88 -1.47
C PRO A 187 12.25 5.28 -0.87
N ILE A 188 11.32 5.74 -0.02
CA ILE A 188 11.38 7.07 0.60
C ILE A 188 12.53 7.14 1.60
N ARG A 189 13.29 8.25 1.53
CA ARG A 189 14.43 8.51 2.40
C ARG A 189 13.99 9.21 3.69
N HIS A 190 14.28 8.61 4.84
CA HIS A 190 14.06 9.20 6.15
C HIS A 190 15.28 10.03 6.57
N TRP A 191 15.31 11.31 6.21
CA TRP A 191 16.52 12.14 6.34
C TRP A 191 16.73 12.80 7.70
N LYS A 192 15.76 12.72 8.63
CA LYS A 192 15.82 13.42 9.93
C LYS A 192 17.11 13.13 10.70
N ASP A 193 17.64 11.92 10.59
CA ASP A 193 18.87 11.47 11.27
C ASP A 193 20.07 11.34 10.32
N GLY A 194 19.95 11.86 9.10
CA GLY A 194 20.97 11.78 8.08
C GLY A 194 21.04 10.46 7.31
N ALA A 195 21.95 10.44 6.34
CA ALA A 195 22.08 9.35 5.37
C ALA A 195 22.42 8.01 6.02
N HIS A 196 23.34 8.02 6.98
CA HIS A 196 23.87 6.80 7.59
C HIS A 196 22.79 6.07 8.39
N GLU A 197 22.07 6.77 9.26
CA GLU A 197 20.98 6.18 10.05
C GLU A 197 19.82 5.71 9.17
N ASN A 198 19.51 6.43 8.09
CA ASN A 198 18.56 5.94 7.09
C ASN A 198 19.04 4.60 6.50
N GLN A 199 20.32 4.49 6.12
CA GLN A 199 20.84 3.24 5.56
C GLN A 199 20.82 2.09 6.57
N LEU A 200 21.23 2.33 7.81
CA LEU A 200 21.15 1.30 8.87
C LEU A 200 19.71 0.86 9.14
N SER A 201 18.77 1.81 9.14
CA SER A 201 17.34 1.54 9.28
C SER A 201 16.82 0.66 8.13
N LYS A 202 17.10 1.03 6.87
CA LYS A 202 16.69 0.24 5.69
C LYS A 202 17.34 -1.15 5.69
N ALA A 203 18.64 -1.25 5.99
CA ALA A 203 19.36 -2.51 6.11
C ALA A 203 18.72 -3.42 7.17
N THR A 204 18.31 -2.86 8.31
CA THR A 204 17.62 -3.62 9.37
C THR A 204 16.30 -4.23 8.85
N LEU A 205 15.50 -3.44 8.12
CA LEU A 205 14.24 -3.90 7.51
C LEU A 205 14.47 -4.98 6.45
N LEU A 206 15.49 -4.80 5.60
CA LEU A 206 15.88 -5.78 4.59
C LEU A 206 16.28 -7.11 5.22
N LEU A 207 17.15 -7.08 6.24
CA LEU A 207 17.59 -8.28 6.96
C LEU A 207 16.44 -8.99 7.67
N ALA A 208 15.51 -8.25 8.28
CA ALA A 208 14.34 -8.85 8.93
C ALA A 208 13.41 -9.49 7.91
N THR A 209 13.17 -8.81 6.78
CA THR A 209 12.34 -9.32 5.69
C THR A 209 12.94 -10.59 5.08
N ASP A 210 14.25 -10.61 4.83
CA ASP A 210 14.97 -11.77 4.31
C ASP A 210 14.89 -12.96 5.27
N ALA A 211 15.04 -12.73 6.59
CA ALA A 211 14.90 -13.78 7.59
C ALA A 211 13.48 -14.39 7.60
N LEU A 212 12.43 -13.55 7.57
CA LEU A 212 11.04 -14.02 7.50
C LEU A 212 10.75 -14.78 6.20
N GLN A 213 11.27 -14.28 5.07
CA GLN A 213 11.10 -14.94 3.78
C GLN A 213 11.78 -16.31 3.73
N LYS A 214 12.98 -16.45 4.31
CA LYS A 214 13.71 -17.73 4.38
C LYS A 214 12.96 -18.78 5.19
N ASP A 215 12.29 -18.38 6.26
CA ASP A 215 11.51 -19.29 7.09
C ASP A 215 10.18 -19.71 6.43
N TYR A 216 9.62 -18.87 5.54
CA TYR A 216 8.33 -19.11 4.89
C TYR A 216 8.35 -18.85 3.36
N PRO A 217 9.22 -19.52 2.58
CA PRO A 217 9.49 -19.18 1.18
C PRO A 217 8.31 -19.41 0.22
N ASP A 218 7.34 -20.23 0.63
CA ASP A 218 6.10 -20.48 -0.14
C ASP A 218 4.98 -19.48 0.12
N ARG A 219 5.11 -18.67 1.18
CA ARG A 219 4.05 -17.75 1.64
C ARG A 219 4.50 -16.30 1.62
N ILE A 220 5.80 -16.05 1.68
CA ILE A 220 6.40 -14.72 1.72
C ILE A 220 7.26 -14.50 0.48
N ALA A 221 7.14 -13.32 -0.11
CA ALA A 221 8.04 -12.81 -1.13
C ALA A 221 8.50 -11.38 -0.79
N TYR A 222 9.54 -10.92 -1.47
CA TYR A 222 10.07 -9.57 -1.36
C TYR A 222 10.03 -8.86 -2.73
N PHE A 223 9.57 -7.61 -2.75
CA PHE A 223 9.67 -6.72 -3.91
C PHE A 223 10.68 -5.59 -3.64
N PRO A 224 11.74 -5.46 -4.46
CA PRO A 224 12.86 -4.54 -4.19
C PRO A 224 12.59 -3.10 -4.64
N ALA A 225 11.53 -2.45 -4.12
CA ALA A 225 11.19 -1.08 -4.51
C ALA A 225 12.27 -0.06 -4.09
N TYR A 226 12.86 -0.24 -2.91
CA TYR A 226 13.94 0.60 -2.39
C TYR A 226 15.17 0.53 -3.32
N GLU A 227 15.59 -0.67 -3.65
CA GLU A 227 16.75 -0.92 -4.51
C GLU A 227 16.47 -0.42 -5.94
N ILE A 228 15.26 -0.61 -6.50
CA ILE A 228 14.92 -0.03 -7.81
C ILE A 228 15.15 1.48 -7.81
N LEU A 229 14.66 2.20 -6.79
CA LEU A 229 14.91 3.64 -6.73
C LEU A 229 16.41 3.95 -6.60
N MET A 230 17.10 3.26 -5.69
CA MET A 230 18.49 3.57 -5.36
C MET A 230 19.50 3.15 -6.43
N ASP A 231 19.24 2.08 -7.17
CA ASP A 231 20.21 1.44 -8.04
C ASP A 231 19.83 1.50 -9.52
N GLU A 232 18.55 1.54 -9.87
CA GLU A 232 18.12 1.71 -11.26
C GLU A 232 17.83 3.17 -11.58
N LEU A 233 17.18 3.89 -10.66
CA LEU A 233 16.68 5.25 -10.84
C LEU A 233 17.58 6.28 -10.12
N ARG A 234 18.90 6.18 -10.31
CA ARG A 234 19.96 6.92 -9.58
C ARG A 234 19.98 8.45 -9.77
N ASP A 235 19.12 9.00 -10.62
CA ASP A 235 19.14 10.41 -11.01
C ASP A 235 18.11 11.23 -10.22
N TYR A 236 18.45 12.47 -9.85
CA TYR A 236 17.57 13.36 -9.09
C TYR A 236 16.20 13.61 -9.76
N ARG A 237 16.08 13.46 -11.08
CA ARG A 237 14.79 13.52 -11.80
C ARG A 237 13.75 12.51 -11.30
N PHE A 238 14.18 11.46 -10.61
CA PHE A 238 13.33 10.43 -10.04
C PHE A 238 12.90 10.71 -8.60
N TYR A 239 13.32 11.85 -8.05
CA TYR A 239 12.85 12.36 -6.76
C TYR A 239 11.88 13.53 -6.97
N ALA A 240 10.92 13.65 -6.07
CA ALA A 240 10.04 14.81 -5.98
C ALA A 240 10.81 16.04 -5.47
N ASP A 241 10.13 17.19 -5.41
CA ASP A 241 10.75 18.49 -5.06
C ASP A 241 11.46 18.48 -3.70
N ASP A 242 11.05 17.61 -2.77
CA ASP A 242 11.67 17.46 -1.45
C ASP A 242 12.95 16.62 -1.46
N MET A 243 13.32 16.03 -2.60
CA MET A 243 14.49 15.15 -2.78
C MET A 243 14.48 13.89 -1.90
N LEU A 244 13.34 13.53 -1.31
CA LEU A 244 13.19 12.39 -0.41
C LEU A 244 12.16 11.39 -0.92
N HIS A 245 11.05 11.88 -1.48
CA HIS A 245 10.01 11.05 -2.07
C HIS A 245 10.33 10.72 -3.53
N PRO A 246 9.91 9.54 -4.04
CA PRO A 246 9.95 9.27 -5.47
C PRO A 246 9.04 10.24 -6.24
N SER A 247 9.48 10.68 -7.42
CA SER A 247 8.65 11.45 -8.34
C SER A 247 7.53 10.58 -8.95
N PRO A 248 6.47 11.17 -9.54
CA PRO A 248 5.44 10.41 -10.24
C PRO A 248 6.01 9.46 -11.31
N LEU A 249 7.04 9.90 -12.04
CA LEU A 249 7.74 9.07 -13.02
C LEU A 249 8.40 7.84 -12.37
N ALA A 250 9.02 8.00 -11.20
CA ALA A 250 9.62 6.89 -10.48
C ALA A 250 8.56 5.91 -9.94
N ILE A 251 7.44 6.44 -9.43
CA ILE A 251 6.30 5.62 -8.98
C ILE A 251 5.76 4.79 -10.15
N ASP A 252 5.54 5.42 -11.31
CA ASP A 252 5.06 4.73 -12.52
C ASP A 252 6.04 3.65 -12.98
N TYR A 253 7.34 3.94 -12.95
CA TYR A 253 8.37 2.97 -13.28
C TYR A 253 8.36 1.77 -12.33
N ILE A 254 8.34 2.01 -11.01
CA ILE A 254 8.29 0.94 -10.01
C ILE A 254 6.98 0.13 -10.14
N TRP A 255 5.86 0.79 -10.47
CA TRP A 255 4.60 0.12 -10.79
C TRP A 255 4.74 -0.82 -12.00
N GLN A 256 5.40 -0.39 -13.08
CA GLN A 256 5.68 -1.28 -14.22
C GLN A 256 6.51 -2.50 -13.79
N ARG A 257 7.54 -2.28 -12.96
CA ARG A 257 8.35 -3.38 -12.41
C ARG A 257 7.57 -4.33 -11.52
N PHE A 258 6.61 -3.81 -10.75
CA PHE A 258 5.71 -4.62 -9.95
C PHE A 258 4.84 -5.50 -10.84
N ILE A 259 4.15 -4.93 -11.84
CA ILE A 259 3.23 -5.71 -12.67
C ILE A 259 3.95 -6.74 -13.54
N GLU A 260 5.13 -6.43 -14.06
CA GLU A 260 5.97 -7.35 -14.84
C GLU A 260 6.36 -8.60 -14.04
N ASN A 261 6.57 -8.45 -12.73
CA ASN A 261 7.05 -9.55 -11.88
C ASN A 261 5.93 -10.33 -11.20
N PHE A 262 4.81 -9.67 -10.92
CA PHE A 262 3.78 -10.24 -10.05
C PHE A 262 2.45 -10.52 -10.73
N LEU A 263 2.16 -9.99 -11.93
CA LEU A 263 0.92 -10.35 -12.62
C LEU A 263 1.10 -11.60 -13.47
N SER A 264 0.05 -12.42 -13.53
CA SER A 264 -0.03 -13.49 -14.53
C SER A 264 -0.14 -12.91 -15.95
N THR A 265 0.12 -13.73 -16.97
CA THR A 265 -0.04 -13.32 -18.38
C THR A 265 -1.47 -12.87 -18.68
N ASP A 266 -2.47 -13.59 -18.16
CA ASP A 266 -3.88 -13.26 -18.37
C ASP A 266 -4.25 -11.95 -17.68
N THR A 267 -3.82 -11.77 -16.43
CA THR A 267 -4.05 -10.51 -15.69
C THR A 267 -3.37 -9.32 -16.39
N SER A 268 -2.16 -9.52 -16.90
CA SER A 268 -1.42 -8.48 -17.64
C SER A 268 -2.11 -8.09 -18.94
N ALA A 269 -2.72 -9.05 -19.64
CA ALA A 269 -3.48 -8.79 -20.86
C ALA A 269 -4.72 -7.93 -20.58
N ILE A 270 -5.44 -8.23 -19.50
CA ILE A 270 -6.62 -7.47 -19.06
C ILE A 270 -6.21 -6.06 -18.62
N LEU A 271 -5.12 -5.94 -17.85
CA LEU A 271 -4.59 -4.64 -17.44
C LEU A 271 -4.25 -3.76 -18.65
N LYS A 272 -3.65 -4.34 -19.70
CA LYS A 272 -3.37 -3.63 -20.95
C LYS A 272 -4.65 -3.18 -21.65
N GLU A 273 -5.64 -4.06 -21.78
CA GLU A 273 -6.94 -3.73 -22.38
C GLU A 273 -7.63 -2.60 -21.61
N TRP A 274 -7.59 -2.64 -20.28
CA TRP A 274 -8.10 -1.57 -19.41
C TRP A 274 -7.37 -0.25 -19.62
N GLY A 275 -6.04 -0.26 -19.72
CA GLY A 275 -5.27 0.95 -20.02
C GLY A 275 -5.64 1.60 -21.35
N ASP A 276 -5.94 0.80 -22.38
CA ASP A 276 -6.42 1.31 -23.67
C ASP A 276 -7.84 1.90 -23.56
N ILE A 277 -8.72 1.28 -22.76
CA ILE A 277 -10.04 1.83 -22.43
C ILE A 277 -9.93 3.15 -21.68
N GLN A 278 -9.06 3.26 -20.67
CA GLN A 278 -8.85 4.50 -19.94
C GLN A 278 -8.38 5.64 -20.86
N LYS A 279 -7.48 5.35 -21.80
CA LYS A 279 -7.08 6.33 -22.82
C LYS A 279 -8.26 6.74 -23.71
N ALA A 280 -9.10 5.80 -24.12
CA ALA A 280 -10.30 6.09 -24.90
C ALA A 280 -11.31 6.95 -24.12
N ILE A 281 -11.53 6.66 -22.83
CA ILE A 281 -12.38 7.46 -21.94
C ILE A 281 -11.84 8.89 -21.80
N ASN A 282 -10.52 9.07 -21.74
CA ASN A 282 -9.91 10.39 -21.59
C ASN A 282 -9.67 11.13 -22.91
N HIS A 283 -9.89 10.48 -24.06
CA HIS A 283 -9.72 11.11 -25.37
C HIS A 283 -10.70 12.28 -25.56
N LYS A 284 -10.16 13.41 -26.00
CA LYS A 284 -10.91 14.61 -26.40
C LYS A 284 -10.97 14.65 -27.93
N PRO A 285 -12.12 14.35 -28.56
CA PRO A 285 -12.22 14.32 -30.02
C PRO A 285 -12.15 15.72 -30.61
N PHE A 286 -11.61 15.83 -31.83
CA PHE A 286 -11.66 17.07 -32.59
C PHE A 286 -13.07 17.37 -33.14
N GLN A 287 -13.84 16.33 -33.45
CA GLN A 287 -15.24 16.41 -33.92
C GLN A 287 -16.13 15.47 -33.08
N PRO A 288 -16.66 15.93 -31.94
CA PRO A 288 -17.47 15.10 -31.05
C PRO A 288 -18.77 14.60 -31.68
N ASP A 289 -19.35 15.32 -32.63
CA ASP A 289 -20.62 14.93 -33.26
C ASP A 289 -20.44 13.96 -34.44
N SER A 290 -19.21 13.63 -34.81
CA SER A 290 -18.92 12.79 -35.97
C SER A 290 -19.36 11.33 -35.76
N GLU A 291 -19.87 10.71 -36.82
CA GLU A 291 -20.23 9.27 -36.82
C GLU A 291 -19.03 8.36 -36.55
N ALA A 292 -17.81 8.83 -36.83
CA ALA A 292 -16.59 8.11 -36.49
C ALA A 292 -16.37 8.09 -34.98
N TYR A 293 -16.57 9.22 -34.29
CA TYR A 293 -16.43 9.29 -32.83
C TYR A 293 -17.52 8.50 -32.11
N LYS A 294 -18.78 8.56 -32.56
CA LYS A 294 -19.86 7.72 -32.00
C LYS A 294 -19.53 6.23 -32.10
N ARG A 295 -19.05 5.78 -33.27
CA ARG A 295 -18.59 4.38 -33.46
C ARG A 295 -17.43 4.02 -32.53
N PHE A 296 -16.47 4.91 -32.35
CA PHE A 296 -15.35 4.73 -31.42
C PHE A 296 -15.82 4.56 -29.97
N ILE A 297 -16.78 5.38 -29.52
CA ILE A 297 -17.36 5.29 -28.18
C ILE A 297 -18.16 4.00 -27.99
N LEU A 298 -18.98 3.59 -28.97
CA LEU A 298 -19.70 2.31 -28.91
C LEU A 298 -18.74 1.11 -28.85
N GLN A 299 -17.64 1.13 -29.61
CA GLN A 299 -16.61 0.09 -29.52
C GLN A 299 -15.94 0.06 -28.15
N THR A 300 -15.77 1.22 -27.51
CA THR A 300 -15.21 1.32 -26.15
C THR A 300 -16.17 0.68 -25.14
N LEU A 301 -17.48 0.96 -25.23
CA LEU A 301 -18.51 0.34 -24.37
C LEU A 301 -18.53 -1.18 -24.52
N LEU A 302 -18.48 -1.70 -25.75
CA LEU A 302 -18.45 -3.16 -25.99
C LEU A 302 -17.23 -3.84 -25.37
N LYS A 303 -16.06 -3.17 -25.35
CA LYS A 303 -14.88 -3.71 -24.65
C LYS A 303 -15.07 -3.72 -23.14
N MET A 304 -15.64 -2.65 -22.59
CA MET A 304 -15.93 -2.54 -21.16
C MET A 304 -16.88 -3.64 -20.69
N GLU A 305 -17.98 -3.86 -21.41
CA GLU A 305 -18.95 -4.94 -21.11
C GLU A 305 -18.29 -6.31 -21.12
N ARG A 306 -17.44 -6.61 -22.12
CA ARG A 306 -16.69 -7.87 -22.19
C ARG A 306 -15.75 -8.11 -21.02
N ILE A 307 -15.07 -7.07 -20.52
CA ILE A 307 -14.22 -7.19 -19.34
C ILE A 307 -15.08 -7.45 -18.10
N SER A 308 -16.18 -6.72 -17.94
CA SER A 308 -17.09 -6.88 -16.81
C SER A 308 -17.75 -8.27 -16.77
N GLU A 309 -18.05 -8.87 -17.93
CA GLU A 309 -18.59 -10.22 -18.01
C GLU A 309 -17.55 -11.29 -17.62
N LYS A 310 -16.29 -11.08 -18.00
CA LYS A 310 -15.18 -12.00 -17.67
C LYS A 310 -14.78 -11.92 -16.21
N ILE A 311 -14.88 -10.74 -15.58
CA ILE A 311 -14.41 -10.48 -14.23
C ILE A 311 -15.52 -9.80 -13.42
N PRO A 312 -16.34 -10.56 -12.69
CA PRO A 312 -17.44 -10.00 -11.91
C PRO A 312 -17.00 -8.99 -10.83
N SER A 313 -15.75 -9.08 -10.34
CA SER A 313 -15.18 -8.14 -9.36
C SER A 313 -14.73 -6.81 -9.95
N PHE A 314 -14.71 -6.66 -11.28
CA PHE A 314 -14.18 -5.50 -12.00
C PHE A 314 -15.25 -4.40 -12.11
N ASP A 315 -15.42 -3.59 -11.07
CA ASP A 315 -16.45 -2.55 -11.03
C ASP A 315 -16.11 -1.33 -11.91
N ILE A 316 -16.82 -1.22 -13.03
CA ILE A 316 -16.69 -0.15 -14.03
C ILE A 316 -18.00 0.60 -14.27
N ARG A 317 -18.99 0.48 -13.37
CA ARG A 317 -20.32 1.09 -13.54
C ARG A 317 -20.24 2.60 -13.75
N LYS A 318 -19.36 3.28 -13.00
CA LYS A 318 -19.15 4.73 -13.11
C LYS A 318 -18.58 5.10 -14.49
N GLU A 319 -17.59 4.36 -14.96
CA GLU A 319 -16.96 4.60 -16.26
C GLU A 319 -17.92 4.35 -17.41
N ILE A 320 -18.78 3.33 -17.32
CA ILE A 320 -19.82 3.07 -18.32
C ILE A 320 -20.74 4.29 -18.46
N GLU A 321 -21.18 4.89 -17.34
CA GLU A 321 -22.03 6.07 -17.38
C GLU A 321 -21.30 7.31 -17.94
N ILE A 322 -20.01 7.47 -17.63
CA ILE A 322 -19.17 8.52 -18.24
C ILE A 322 -19.14 8.34 -19.76
N VAL A 323 -18.89 7.12 -20.25
CA VAL A 323 -18.80 6.84 -21.68
C VAL A 323 -20.15 7.00 -22.38
N LYS A 324 -21.24 6.54 -21.77
CA LYS A 324 -22.59 6.76 -22.30
C LYS A 324 -22.96 8.24 -22.40
N SER A 325 -22.51 9.07 -21.45
CA SER A 325 -22.80 10.51 -21.50
C SER A 325 -22.15 11.21 -22.70
N LYS A 326 -21.08 10.65 -23.28
CA LYS A 326 -20.42 11.15 -24.50
C LYS A 326 -21.16 10.81 -25.81
N LEU A 327 -22.22 10.00 -25.75
CA LEU A 327 -23.09 9.68 -26.89
C LEU A 327 -24.32 10.59 -26.97
N LYS A 328 -24.57 11.38 -25.93
CA LYS A 328 -25.59 12.43 -25.89
C LYS A 328 -24.99 13.71 -26.46
#